data_AF-A0A1C3XT70-F1
#
_entry.id   AF-A0A1C3XT70-F1
#
_cell.length_a   1.000
_cell.length_b   1.000
_cell.length_c   1.000
_cell.angle_alpha   90.00
_cell.angle_beta   90.00
_cell.angle_gamma   90.00
#
_symmetry.space_group_name_H-M   'P 1'
#
loop_
_entity.id
_entity.type
_entity.pdbx_description
1 polymer ?
#
loop_
_entity_poly.entity_id
_entity_poly.type
_entity_poly.pdbx_seq_one_letter_code
_entity_poly.pdbx_strand_id
1 'polypeptide(L)'
;MLMVNNEAQRQYERVLVPVDMSETSADAIRFGLSAGLLEDGATFLHAFSPVAKRRLLSSGASSDVISGYVDSERHGAMEENEPFSRGQ
;
A
#
# COMPACT_ATOMS: atom_id res chain seq x y z
N MET A 1 -0.21 2.71 19.47
CA MET A 1 -1.48 2.99 20.17
C MET A 1 -2.58 2.21 19.48
N LEU A 2 -3.44 1.51 20.23
CA LEU A 2 -4.63 0.86 19.68
C LEU A 2 -5.84 1.75 19.99
N MET A 3 -6.58 2.12 18.95
CA MET A 3 -7.80 2.91 19.10
C MET A 3 -8.99 2.02 18.74
N VAL A 4 -9.90 1.83 19.70
CA VAL A 4 -11.10 0.99 19.55
C VAL A 4 -12.30 1.91 19.50
N ASN A 5 -12.92 2.03 18.33
CA ASN A 5 -14.11 2.87 18.15
C ASN A 5 -15.39 2.18 18.65
N ASN A 6 -15.42 0.84 18.55
CA ASN A 6 -16.52 0.01 19.02
C ASN A 6 -15.91 -1.31 19.55
N GLU A 7 -16.51 -1.87 20.60
CA GLU A 7 -16.13 -3.21 21.05
C GLU A 7 -16.32 -4.22 19.91
N ALA A 8 -15.33 -5.08 19.71
CA ALA A 8 -15.37 -6.12 18.72
C ALA A 8 -16.44 -7.16 19.12
N GLN A 9 -17.60 -7.09 18.47
CA GLN A 9 -18.68 -8.07 18.66
C GLN A 9 -18.38 -9.42 17.99
N ARG A 10 -17.33 -9.47 17.15
CA ARG A 10 -16.85 -10.62 16.38
C ARG A 10 -15.40 -10.41 15.97
N GLN A 11 -14.77 -11.46 15.44
CA GLN A 11 -13.42 -11.40 14.86
C GLN A 11 -13.35 -10.35 13.73
N TYR A 12 -12.21 -9.70 13.57
CA TYR A 12 -11.99 -8.72 12.51
C TYR A 12 -11.86 -9.42 11.15
N GLU A 13 -12.97 -9.47 10.39
CA GLU A 13 -13.02 -10.18 9.10
C GLU A 13 -12.36 -9.42 7.93
N ARG A 14 -12.16 -8.10 8.05
CA ARG A 14 -11.67 -7.24 6.95
C ARG A 14 -10.60 -6.28 7.45
N VAL A 15 -9.40 -6.82 7.63
CA VAL A 15 -8.24 -6.04 8.05
C VAL A 15 -7.65 -5.32 6.84
N LEU A 16 -7.54 -3.99 6.93
CA LEU A 16 -6.88 -3.14 5.93
C LEU A 16 -5.58 -2.59 6.53
N VAL A 17 -4.46 -2.79 5.85
CA VAL A 17 -3.13 -2.36 6.28
C VAL A 17 -2.59 -1.34 5.27
N PRO A 18 -2.76 -0.03 5.51
CA PRO A 18 -2.16 0.98 4.67
C PRO A 18 -0.64 1.02 4.89
N VAL A 19 0.13 1.04 3.81
CA VAL A 19 1.59 1.00 3.85
C VAL A 19 2.22 2.06 2.96
N ASP A 20 3.23 2.72 3.49
CA ASP A 20 4.03 3.74 2.81
C ASP A 20 5.45 3.26 2.46
N MET A 21 5.70 1.95 2.58
CA MET A 21 7.01 1.30 2.40
C MET A 21 8.13 1.79 3.32
N SER A 22 7.79 2.49 4.41
CA SER A 22 8.79 2.86 5.42
C SER A 22 9.14 1.67 6.33
N GLU A 23 10.32 1.75 6.96
CA GLU A 23 10.72 0.82 8.01
C GLU A 23 9.72 0.84 9.18
N THR A 24 9.15 2.00 9.50
CA THR A 24 8.10 2.13 10.52
C THR A 24 6.85 1.33 10.17
N SER A 25 6.42 1.34 8.90
CA SER A 25 5.32 0.49 8.43
C SER A 25 5.69 -1.00 8.48
N ALA A 26 6.93 -1.36 8.14
CA ALA A 26 7.40 -2.74 8.24
C ALA A 26 7.39 -3.25 9.69
N ASP A 27 7.86 -2.44 10.64
CA ASP A 27 7.84 -2.77 12.06
C ASP A 27 6.42 -2.87 12.62
N ALA A 28 5.51 -2.00 12.17
CA ALA A 28 4.09 -2.09 12.53
C ALA A 28 3.45 -3.41 12.06
N ILE A 29 3.80 -3.89 10.86
CA ILE A 29 3.34 -5.19 10.34
C ILE A 29 3.90 -6.34 11.17
N ARG A 30 5.22 -6.34 11.45
CA ARG A 30 5.87 -7.36 12.28
C ARG A 30 5.26 -7.43 13.69
N PHE A 31 4.98 -6.27 14.27
CA PHE A 31 4.29 -6.18 15.56
C PHE A 31 2.85 -6.72 15.44
N GLY A 32 2.09 -6.31 14.43
CA GLY A 32 0.72 -6.77 14.21
C GLY A 32 0.60 -8.28 14.05
N LEU A 33 1.54 -8.90 13.32
CA LEU A 33 1.64 -10.36 13.18
C LEU A 33 1.99 -11.04 14.52
N SER A 34 3.01 -10.56 15.23
CA SER A 34 3.43 -11.18 16.50
C SER A 34 2.42 -11.00 17.64
N ALA A 35 1.61 -9.94 17.59
CA ALA A 35 0.51 -9.70 18.53
C ALA A 35 -0.79 -10.43 18.17
N GLY A 36 -0.86 -11.14 17.04
CA GLY A 36 -2.09 -11.79 16.56
C GLY A 36 -3.19 -10.82 16.13
N LEU A 37 -2.82 -9.58 15.76
CA LEU A 37 -3.74 -8.55 15.26
C LEU A 37 -3.89 -8.60 13.73
N LEU A 38 -2.87 -9.11 13.05
CA LEU A 38 -2.88 -9.38 11.61
C LEU A 38 -2.90 -10.90 11.43
N GLU A 39 -3.93 -11.40 10.75
CA GLU A 39 -4.08 -12.81 10.38
C GLU A 39 -4.15 -12.96 8.85
N ASP A 40 -4.20 -14.20 8.37
CA ASP A 40 -4.40 -14.52 6.97
C ASP A 40 -5.64 -13.81 6.41
N GLY A 41 -5.47 -13.11 5.29
CA GLY A 41 -6.54 -12.35 4.63
C GLY A 41 -6.51 -10.84 4.85
N ALA A 42 -5.50 -10.30 5.53
CA ALA A 42 -5.26 -8.85 5.57
C ALA A 42 -5.04 -8.28 4.17
N THR A 43 -5.70 -7.16 3.86
CA THR A 43 -5.52 -6.42 2.60
C THR A 43 -4.48 -5.34 2.79
N PHE A 44 -3.36 -5.45 2.09
CA PHE A 44 -2.34 -4.40 2.07
C PHE A 44 -2.67 -3.35 1.01
N LEU A 45 -2.68 -2.08 1.43
CA LEU A 45 -2.98 -0.95 0.56
C LEU A 45 -1.75 -0.04 0.46
N HIS A 46 -1.10 -0.06 -0.69
CA HIS A 46 -0.04 0.88 -1.02
C HIS A 46 -0.55 1.97 -1.96
N ALA A 47 -0.38 3.24 -1.55
CA ALA A 47 -0.71 4.39 -2.39
C ALA A 47 0.56 4.93 -3.05
N PHE A 48 0.58 4.99 -4.38
CA PHE A 48 1.70 5.54 -5.15
C PHE A 48 1.29 6.84 -5.87
N SER A 49 2.28 7.66 -6.22
CA SER A 49 2.09 8.90 -6.96
C SER A 49 3.01 8.96 -8.18
N PRO A 50 2.48 8.99 -9.42
CA PRO A 50 3.29 9.08 -10.63
C PRO A 50 3.79 10.52 -10.82
N VAL A 51 4.92 10.85 -10.18
CA VAL A 51 5.41 12.23 -9.97
C VAL A 51 5.60 12.99 -11.29
N ALA A 52 6.06 12.31 -12.36
CA ALA A 52 6.31 12.96 -13.65
C ALA A 52 5.04 13.20 -14.48
N LYS A 53 3.88 12.63 -14.10
CA LYS A 53 2.62 12.74 -14.89
C LYS A 53 2.26 14.20 -15.16
N ARG A 54 2.37 15.06 -14.16
CA ARG A 54 2.05 16.49 -14.29
C ARG A 54 2.99 17.21 -15.26
N ARG A 55 4.27 16.82 -15.27
CA ARG A 55 5.26 17.38 -16.19
C ARG A 55 5.00 16.94 -17.63
N LEU A 56 4.67 15.66 -17.85
CA LEU A 56 4.32 15.12 -19.16
C LEU A 56 3.07 15.80 -19.76
N LEU A 57 2.05 16.04 -18.93
CA LEU A 57 0.88 16.83 -19.33
C LEU A 57 1.29 18.24 -19.77
N SER A 58 2.15 18.92 -18.99
CA SER A 58 2.58 20.28 -19.30
C SER A 58 3.51 20.39 -20.52
N SER A 59 4.21 19.31 -20.89
CA SER A 59 5.08 19.28 -22.07
C SER A 59 4.35 18.99 -23.37
N GLY A 60 3.03 18.73 -23.32
CA GLY A 60 2.24 18.35 -24.49
C GLY A 60 2.49 16.91 -24.95
N ALA A 61 2.92 16.01 -24.05
CA ALA A 61 3.07 14.60 -24.39
C ALA A 61 1.71 13.99 -24.82
N SER A 62 1.75 13.00 -25.71
CA SER A 62 0.54 12.31 -26.14
C SER A 62 -0.10 11.52 -24.99
N SER A 63 -1.41 11.27 -25.09
CA SER A 63 -2.14 10.47 -24.11
C SER A 63 -1.53 9.08 -23.94
N ASP A 64 -1.07 8.46 -25.03
CA ASP A 64 -0.46 7.12 -25.00
C ASP A 64 0.84 7.10 -24.19
N VAL A 65 1.69 8.13 -24.35
CA VAL A 65 2.94 8.28 -23.58
C VAL A 65 2.64 8.49 -22.09
N ILE A 66 1.62 9.31 -21.77
CA ILE A 66 1.22 9.56 -20.38
C ILE A 66 0.66 8.29 -19.75
N SER A 67 -0.19 7.53 -20.46
CA SER A 67 -0.74 6.27 -19.96
C SER A 67 0.36 5.25 -19.72
N GLY A 68 1.25 5.06 -20.70
CA GLY A 68 2.37 4.11 -20.57
C GLY A 68 3.27 4.41 -19.38
N TYR A 69 3.56 5.69 -19.10
CA TYR A 69 4.30 6.08 -17.90
C TYR A 69 3.52 5.79 -16.61
N VAL A 70 2.23 6.13 -16.55
CA VAL A 70 1.42 5.85 -15.34
C VAL A 70 1.32 4.34 -15.09
N ASP A 71 1.21 3.55 -16.14
CA ASP A 71 1.15 2.09 -16.05
C ASP A 71 2.50 1.49 -15.61
N SER A 72 3.63 2.04 -16.07
CA SER A 72 4.95 1.60 -15.58
C SER A 72 5.17 1.94 -14.10
N GLU A 73 4.77 3.14 -13.66
CA GLU A 73 4.87 3.52 -12.24
C GLU A 73 3.96 2.66 -11.37
N ARG A 74 2.75 2.35 -11.85
CA ARG A 74 1.83 1.44 -11.18
C ARG A 74 2.45 0.04 -11.05
N HIS A 75 3.08 -0.45 -12.12
CA HIS A 75 3.73 -1.75 -12.12
C HIS A 75 4.87 -1.80 -11.11
N GLY A 76 5.76 -0.81 -11.11
CA GLY A 76 6.84 -0.71 -10.12
C GLY A 76 6.30 -0.66 -8.68
N ALA A 77 5.24 0.12 -8.43
CA ALA A 77 4.61 0.17 -7.11
C ALA A 77 3.97 -1.17 -6.68
N MET A 78 3.50 -1.98 -7.63
CA MET A 78 2.99 -3.33 -7.35
C MET A 78 4.12 -4.31 -7.04
N GLU A 79 5.22 -4.24 -7.77
CA GLU A 79 6.42 -5.06 -7.54
C GLU A 79 7.06 -4.78 -6.18
N GLU A 80 7.08 -3.51 -5.74
CA GLU A 80 7.58 -3.12 -4.42
C GLU A 80 6.65 -3.59 -3.28
N ASN A 81 5.33 -3.62 -3.51
CA ASN A 81 4.35 -4.02 -2.50
C ASN A 81 4.32 -5.54 -2.27
N GLU A 82 4.67 -6.34 -3.26
CA GLU A 82 4.65 -7.79 -3.15
C GLU A 82 5.55 -8.35 -2.02
N PRO A 83 6.86 -8.01 -1.92
CA PRO A 83 7.69 -8.46 -0.80
C PRO A 83 7.25 -7.83 0.53
N PHE A 84 6.86 -6.54 0.53
CA PHE A 84 6.48 -5.81 1.73
C PHE A 84 5.24 -6.40 2.41
N SER A 85 4.25 -6.81 1.60
CA SER A 85 3.03 -7.48 2.09
C SER A 85 3.28 -8.85 2.73
N ARG A 86 4.44 -9.46 2.47
CA ARG A 86 4.86 -10.73 3.10
C ARG A 86 5.65 -10.52 4.39
N GLY A 87 5.83 -9.27 4.83
CA GLY A 87 6.64 -8.94 6.01
C GLY A 87 8.15 -9.11 5.80
N GLN A 88 8.61 -9.16 4.54
CA GLN A 88 10.03 -9.20 4.18
C GLN A 88 10.60 -7.79 4.05
#